data_AF-A0A5D6Y7K8-F1
#
_entry.id   AF-A0A5D6Y7K8-F1
#
_cell.length_a   1.000
_cell.length_b   1.000
_cell.length_c   1.000
_cell.angle_alpha   90.00
_cell.angle_beta   90.00
_cell.angle_gamma   90.00
#
_symmetry.space_group_name_H-M   'P 1'
#
loop_
_entity.id
_entity.type
_entity.pdbx_description
1 polymer ?
#
loop_
_entity_poly.entity_id
_entity_poly.type
_entity_poly.pdbx_seq_one_letter_code
_entity_poly.pdbx_strand_id
1 'polypeptide(L)'
;DDDDFDIRSASHRRRKTLLDSGSDGGDSGVERVREESSAGEPAEKMRDTNVGVPPIDKRSFSSWDAFKDYLMGYCERTKQHALIKDESSSTLQTVCKQFKDANAAWSNIRCIVMYKDFTEMSVIEAEFPEARILLCQWNVERYLQDEIVKSKYAFSDWQRNNLRSIMRDLIDAPLEEVFDKHNYGGDAEDDFETPAWRISKTVVPAGRPR
;
A
#
# COMPACT_ATOMS: atom_id res chain seq x y z
N ASP A 1 -11.10 29.98 -20.65
CA ASP A 1 -11.04 30.40 -19.24
C ASP A 1 -10.42 29.27 -18.45
N ASP A 2 -9.13 29.48 -18.25
CA ASP A 2 -8.18 28.62 -17.56
C ASP A 2 -8.53 28.53 -16.07
N ASP A 3 -8.55 27.33 -15.51
CA ASP A 3 -8.39 27.13 -14.07
C ASP A 3 -7.48 25.92 -13.83
N ASP A 4 -6.22 26.27 -13.61
CA ASP A 4 -5.09 25.43 -13.20
C ASP A 4 -5.28 25.12 -11.70
N PHE A 5 -5.76 23.92 -11.36
CA PHE A 5 -5.95 23.52 -9.96
C PHE A 5 -4.66 22.85 -9.43
N ASP A 6 -3.87 23.65 -8.71
CA ASP A 6 -2.63 23.28 -8.04
C ASP A 6 -2.89 22.30 -6.87
N ILE A 7 -2.56 21.02 -7.06
CA ILE A 7 -2.61 19.97 -6.03
C ILE A 7 -1.21 19.82 -5.43
N ARG A 8 -0.80 20.80 -4.61
CA ARG A 8 0.35 20.69 -3.71
C ARG A 8 0.00 21.20 -2.32
N SER A 9 -0.67 20.37 -1.52
CA SER A 9 -0.54 20.42 -0.05
C SER A 9 -1.45 19.40 0.63
N ALA A 10 -0.86 18.34 1.20
CA ALA A 10 -1.21 17.81 2.52
C ALA A 10 -0.51 16.46 2.75
N SER A 11 0.70 16.49 3.30
CA SER A 11 1.25 15.34 4.02
C SER A 11 2.23 15.85 5.06
N HIS A 12 1.70 16.43 6.13
CA HIS A 12 2.41 16.71 7.36
C HIS A 12 1.49 16.42 8.53
N ARG A 13 1.70 15.28 9.20
CA ARG A 13 1.35 15.17 10.62
C ARG A 13 2.25 14.15 11.33
N ARG A 14 3.40 14.65 11.82
CA ARG A 14 4.22 14.00 12.87
C ARG A 14 3.48 14.10 14.20
N ARG A 15 3.34 12.98 14.92
CA ARG A 15 3.12 12.99 16.38
C ARG A 15 4.42 12.63 17.09
N LYS A 16 4.71 13.44 18.10
CA LYS A 16 5.92 13.57 18.92
C LYS A 16 5.80 12.63 20.13
N THR A 17 6.76 11.74 20.36
CA THR A 17 6.87 10.98 21.62
C THR A 17 7.79 11.72 22.59
N LEU A 18 7.29 11.94 23.81
CA LEU A 18 8.06 12.41 24.96
C LEU A 18 9.04 11.30 25.38
N LEU A 19 10.30 11.68 25.61
CA LEU A 19 11.26 10.88 26.38
C LEU A 19 11.27 11.45 27.80
N ASP A 20 11.05 10.57 28.78
CA ASP A 20 11.32 10.85 30.19
C ASP A 20 12.69 10.25 30.55
N SER A 21 13.43 11.02 31.35
CA SER A 21 14.83 10.81 31.72
C SER A 21 14.92 10.27 33.15
N GLY A 22 15.76 9.27 33.38
CA GLY A 22 16.10 8.76 34.71
C GLY A 22 17.55 8.28 34.79
N SER A 23 18.36 9.04 35.55
CA SER A 23 19.68 8.76 36.14
C SER A 23 19.64 7.49 37.03
N ASP A 24 20.69 6.83 37.54
CA ASP A 24 22.11 7.09 37.81
C ASP A 24 22.73 5.75 38.31
N GLY A 25 24.06 5.68 38.44
CA GLY A 25 24.73 4.77 39.39
C GLY A 25 25.62 3.66 38.81
N GLY A 26 26.94 3.83 38.90
CA GLY A 26 27.93 2.80 38.61
C GLY A 26 28.36 1.97 39.82
N ASP A 27 29.03 0.84 39.56
CA ASP A 27 30.18 0.36 40.34
C ASP A 27 30.98 -0.69 39.54
N SER A 28 32.27 -0.68 39.80
CA SER A 28 33.40 -1.45 39.31
C SER A 28 33.47 -2.89 39.85
N GLY A 29 34.14 -3.79 39.11
CA GLY A 29 34.78 -4.96 39.74
C GLY A 29 34.81 -6.29 38.98
N VAL A 30 35.94 -6.52 38.29
CA VAL A 30 36.70 -7.79 38.16
C VAL A 30 36.15 -8.95 37.33
N GLU A 31 37.01 -9.32 36.36
CA GLU A 31 37.00 -10.45 35.43
C GLU A 31 36.55 -11.81 35.97
N ARG A 32 35.82 -12.53 35.11
CA ARG A 32 35.92 -13.99 35.01
C ARG A 32 35.62 -14.46 33.59
N VAL A 33 36.65 -14.94 32.90
CA VAL A 33 36.56 -15.61 31.60
C VAL A 33 35.71 -16.88 31.77
N ARG A 34 34.63 -16.98 30.99
CA ARG A 34 33.89 -18.22 30.73
C ARG A 34 33.60 -18.29 29.24
N GLU A 35 34.18 -19.29 28.60
CA GLU A 35 33.77 -19.75 27.27
C GLU A 35 32.36 -20.32 27.36
N GLU A 36 31.41 -19.75 26.62
CA GLU A 36 30.15 -20.39 26.29
C GLU A 36 29.60 -19.82 24.97
N SER A 37 29.61 -20.70 23.96
CA SER A 37 28.49 -21.02 23.08
C SER A 37 27.83 -19.91 22.25
N SER A 38 27.87 -20.12 20.92
CA SER A 38 27.30 -19.30 19.85
C SER A 38 26.00 -18.57 20.22
N ALA A 39 26.11 -17.28 20.54
CA ALA A 39 24.97 -16.38 20.54
C ALA A 39 24.61 -16.11 19.09
N GLY A 40 23.43 -16.60 18.68
CA GLY A 40 22.83 -16.24 17.39
C GLY A 40 22.80 -14.73 17.24
N GLU A 41 23.19 -14.27 16.06
CA GLU A 41 23.18 -12.85 15.69
C GLU A 41 21.83 -12.22 16.11
N PRO A 42 21.85 -11.06 16.77
CA PRO A 42 20.61 -10.40 17.15
C PRO A 42 19.87 -10.04 15.86
N ALA A 43 18.67 -10.59 15.71
CA ALA A 43 17.77 -10.29 14.61
C ALA A 43 17.74 -8.77 14.41
N GLU A 44 18.29 -8.34 13.28
CA GLU A 44 18.45 -6.93 12.94
C GLU A 44 17.08 -6.28 13.06
N LYS A 45 16.93 -5.36 14.03
CA LYS A 45 15.65 -4.66 14.25
C LYS A 45 15.28 -3.98 12.94
N MET A 46 14.26 -4.52 12.29
CA MET A 46 13.69 -4.03 11.03
C MET A 46 13.35 -2.55 11.23
N ARG A 47 14.18 -1.66 10.68
CA ARG A 47 13.97 -0.23 10.74
C ARG A 47 13.08 0.16 9.58
N ASP A 48 11.93 0.75 9.91
CA ASP A 48 11.07 1.38 8.89
C ASP A 48 11.90 2.39 8.10
N THR A 49 12.05 2.12 6.81
CA THR A 49 12.74 3.03 5.90
C THR A 49 11.69 3.90 5.25
N ASN A 50 11.70 5.20 5.55
CA ASN A 50 10.85 6.13 4.83
C ASN A 50 11.40 6.32 3.41
N VAL A 51 10.63 5.88 2.42
CA VAL A 51 11.01 5.94 1.01
C VAL A 51 10.31 7.12 0.36
N GLY A 52 11.07 8.14 -0.01
CA GLY A 52 10.57 9.22 -0.87
C GLY A 52 10.56 8.77 -2.33
N VAL A 53 9.50 9.08 -3.06
CA VAL A 53 9.41 8.83 -4.52
C VAL A 53 9.56 10.17 -5.25
N PRO A 54 10.80 10.58 -5.61
CA PRO A 54 11.01 11.82 -6.35
C PRO A 54 10.42 11.72 -7.77
N PRO A 55 10.06 12.84 -8.41
CA PRO A 55 9.67 12.81 -9.82
C PRO A 55 10.79 12.21 -10.68
N ILE A 56 10.40 11.43 -11.70
CA ILE A 56 11.35 10.96 -12.71
C ILE A 56 11.91 12.18 -13.46
N ASP A 57 13.23 12.25 -13.55
CA ASP A 57 13.96 13.26 -14.30
C ASP A 57 13.67 13.14 -15.80
N LYS A 58 13.02 14.17 -16.35
CA LYS A 58 12.64 14.25 -17.77
C LYS A 58 13.75 14.97 -18.54
N ARG A 59 14.91 14.35 -18.63
CA ARG A 59 16.07 14.84 -19.41
C ARG A 59 16.49 13.87 -20.49
N SER A 60 17.25 14.35 -21.47
CA SER A 60 17.98 13.50 -22.40
C SER A 60 19.20 12.90 -21.72
N PHE A 61 19.49 11.63 -22.00
CA PHE A 61 20.67 10.92 -21.50
C PHE A 61 21.71 10.81 -22.61
N SER A 62 23.00 10.86 -22.26
CA SER A 62 24.11 10.80 -23.23
C SER A 62 24.28 9.42 -23.87
N SER A 63 23.74 8.36 -23.25
CA SER A 63 23.76 6.99 -23.75
C SER A 63 22.67 6.14 -23.09
N TRP A 64 22.45 4.93 -23.64
CA TRP A 64 21.59 3.92 -23.02
C TRP A 64 22.11 3.47 -21.65
N ASP A 65 23.43 3.35 -21.48
CA ASP A 65 24.02 2.99 -20.18
C ASP A 65 23.76 4.08 -19.13
N ALA A 66 23.93 5.35 -19.49
CA ALA A 66 23.63 6.47 -18.60
C ALA A 66 22.14 6.52 -18.19
N PHE A 67 21.25 6.17 -19.11
CA PHE A 67 19.81 6.03 -18.81
C PHE A 67 19.54 4.83 -17.90
N LYS A 68 20.14 3.68 -18.20
CA LYS A 68 19.99 2.45 -17.42
C LYS A 68 20.49 2.64 -15.99
N ASP A 69 21.68 3.22 -15.80
CA ASP A 69 22.25 3.48 -14.47
C ASP A 69 21.36 4.42 -13.66
N TYR A 70 20.85 5.47 -14.30
CA TYR A 70 19.87 6.37 -13.68
C TYR A 70 18.61 5.61 -13.24
N LEU A 71 18.04 4.80 -14.13
CA LEU A 71 16.80 4.08 -13.88
C LEU A 71 16.97 3.03 -12.78
N MET A 72 18.05 2.25 -12.82
CA MET A 72 18.38 1.27 -11.77
C MET A 72 18.58 1.94 -10.42
N GLY A 73 19.33 3.06 -10.38
CA GLY A 73 19.49 3.83 -9.15
C GLY A 73 18.18 4.44 -8.66
N TYR A 74 17.28 4.83 -9.57
CA TYR A 74 15.94 5.28 -9.20
C TYR A 74 15.14 4.14 -8.57
N CYS A 75 15.07 2.97 -9.23
CA CYS A 75 14.36 1.80 -8.72
C CYS A 75 14.85 1.39 -7.33
N GLU A 76 16.17 1.38 -7.11
CA GLU A 76 16.75 1.07 -5.80
C GLU A 76 16.31 2.06 -4.71
N ARG A 77 16.40 3.37 -5.00
CA ARG A 77 15.98 4.43 -4.06
C ARG A 77 14.50 4.35 -3.73
N THR A 78 13.66 3.97 -4.70
CA THR A 78 12.21 3.87 -4.55
C THR A 78 11.71 2.46 -4.23
N LYS A 79 12.62 1.52 -3.97
CA LYS A 79 12.31 0.10 -3.68
C LYS A 79 11.43 -0.57 -4.76
N GLN A 80 11.61 -0.18 -6.02
CA GLN A 80 11.02 -0.90 -7.15
C GLN A 80 11.85 -2.15 -7.44
N HIS A 81 11.22 -3.32 -7.36
CA HIS A 81 11.91 -4.60 -7.47
C HIS A 81 12.08 -5.12 -8.90
N ALA A 82 11.20 -4.71 -9.82
CA ALA A 82 11.24 -5.17 -11.20
C ALA A 82 10.72 -4.12 -12.18
N LEU A 83 11.30 -4.14 -13.38
CA LEU A 83 10.76 -3.46 -14.55
C LEU A 83 10.13 -4.53 -15.43
N ILE A 84 8.81 -4.49 -15.54
CA ILE A 84 8.05 -5.48 -16.29
C ILE A 84 7.79 -5.00 -17.71
N LYS A 85 7.93 -5.92 -18.68
CA LYS A 85 7.68 -5.64 -20.09
C LYS A 85 6.20 -5.65 -20.42
N ASP A 86 5.47 -6.58 -19.81
CA ASP A 86 4.04 -6.81 -19.98
C ASP A 86 3.46 -7.37 -18.68
N GLU A 87 2.14 -7.41 -18.61
CA GLU A 87 1.39 -7.95 -17.47
C GLU A 87 1.00 -9.41 -17.69
N SER A 88 1.72 -10.17 -18.53
CA SER A 88 1.39 -11.59 -18.72
C SER A 88 1.62 -12.39 -17.44
N SER A 89 0.86 -13.47 -17.26
CA SER A 89 0.95 -14.33 -16.08
C SER A 89 2.37 -14.85 -15.83
N SER A 90 3.10 -15.20 -16.90
CA SER A 90 4.47 -15.71 -16.82
C SER A 90 5.48 -14.63 -16.40
N THR A 91 5.33 -13.39 -16.90
CA THR A 91 6.13 -12.25 -16.46
C THR A 91 5.90 -12.00 -14.97
N LEU A 92 4.65 -12.01 -14.52
CA LEU A 92 4.31 -11.76 -13.12
C LEU A 92 4.78 -12.85 -12.17
N GLN A 93 4.67 -14.12 -12.55
CA GLN A 93 5.25 -15.24 -11.79
C GLN A 93 6.77 -15.05 -11.60
N THR A 94 7.47 -14.66 -12.68
CA THR A 94 8.91 -14.41 -12.64
C THR A 94 9.25 -13.29 -11.67
N VAL A 95 8.48 -12.20 -11.70
CA VAL A 95 8.65 -11.04 -10.82
C VAL A 95 8.38 -11.41 -9.36
N CYS A 96 7.31 -12.17 -9.09
CA CYS A 96 6.99 -12.63 -7.74
C CYS A 96 8.11 -13.51 -7.19
N LYS A 97 8.65 -14.42 -8.00
CA LYS A 97 9.79 -15.25 -7.60
C LYS A 97 11.03 -14.41 -7.29
N GLN A 98 11.39 -13.47 -8.18
CA GLN A 98 12.51 -12.56 -7.94
C GLN A 98 12.33 -11.73 -6.67
N PHE A 99 11.11 -11.24 -6.42
CA PHE A 99 10.78 -10.53 -5.20
C PHE A 99 11.00 -11.41 -3.96
N LYS A 100 10.52 -12.66 -3.97
CA LYS A 100 10.70 -13.60 -2.85
C LYS A 100 12.16 -13.96 -2.62
N ASP A 101 12.92 -14.20 -3.69
CA ASP A 101 14.35 -14.50 -3.63
C ASP A 101 15.14 -13.32 -3.03
N ALA A 102 14.71 -12.08 -3.29
CA ALA A 102 15.34 -10.88 -2.76
C ALA A 102 14.88 -10.49 -1.34
N ASN A 103 13.78 -11.06 -0.84
CA ASN A 103 13.16 -10.64 0.42
C ASN A 103 12.82 -11.84 1.31
N ALA A 104 13.72 -12.23 2.22
CA ALA A 104 13.51 -13.39 3.12
C ALA A 104 12.23 -13.31 3.98
N ALA A 105 11.73 -12.09 4.25
CA ALA A 105 10.52 -11.85 5.01
C ALA A 105 9.23 -11.79 4.16
N TRP A 106 9.26 -12.22 2.90
CA TRP A 106 8.11 -12.15 1.99
C TRP A 106 6.87 -12.87 2.55
N SER A 107 7.05 -13.91 3.35
CA SER A 107 5.95 -14.66 4.00
C SER A 107 5.17 -13.83 5.01
N ASN A 108 5.73 -12.71 5.50
CA ASN A 108 5.04 -11.78 6.40
C ASN A 108 4.11 -10.81 5.67
N ILE A 109 4.07 -10.82 4.33
CA ILE A 109 3.18 -9.95 3.56
C ILE A 109 1.73 -10.33 3.83
N ARG A 110 0.98 -9.38 4.39
CA ARG A 110 -0.46 -9.53 4.67
C ARG A 110 -1.36 -8.74 3.74
N CYS A 111 -0.79 -7.79 2.99
CA CYS A 111 -1.55 -6.91 2.13
C CYS A 111 -0.74 -6.56 0.87
N ILE A 112 -1.37 -6.65 -0.28
CA ILE A 112 -0.84 -6.21 -1.58
C ILE A 112 -1.82 -5.19 -2.14
N VAL A 113 -1.32 -4.01 -2.49
CA VAL A 113 -2.13 -2.92 -3.05
C VAL A 113 -1.86 -2.83 -4.54
N MET A 114 -2.90 -2.95 -5.36
CA MET A 114 -2.78 -3.09 -6.82
C MET A 114 -3.48 -1.96 -7.59
N TYR A 115 -3.03 -1.74 -8.82
CA TYR A 115 -3.70 -0.85 -9.76
C TYR A 115 -5.05 -1.45 -10.22
N LYS A 116 -6.01 -0.58 -10.60
CA LYS A 116 -7.38 -1.01 -10.92
C LYS A 116 -7.49 -1.91 -12.15
N ASP A 117 -6.62 -1.70 -13.15
CA ASP A 117 -6.70 -2.42 -14.43
C ASP A 117 -5.78 -3.65 -14.46
N PHE A 118 -5.27 -4.09 -13.31
CA PHE A 118 -4.38 -5.25 -13.24
C PHE A 118 -5.17 -6.55 -13.41
N THR A 119 -4.88 -7.31 -14.47
CA THR A 119 -5.73 -8.43 -14.91
C THR A 119 -5.36 -9.79 -14.32
N GLU A 120 -4.13 -9.98 -13.86
CA GLU A 120 -3.59 -11.28 -13.45
C GLU A 120 -3.63 -11.48 -11.93
N MET A 121 -4.77 -11.19 -11.32
CA MET A 121 -4.96 -11.31 -9.87
C MET A 121 -4.70 -12.74 -9.36
N SER A 122 -5.10 -13.75 -10.14
CA SER A 122 -4.95 -15.16 -9.78
C SER A 122 -3.49 -15.58 -9.58
N VAL A 123 -2.55 -14.96 -10.30
CA VAL A 123 -1.11 -15.20 -10.12
C VAL A 123 -0.67 -14.68 -8.76
N ILE A 124 -1.09 -13.47 -8.38
CA ILE A 124 -0.74 -12.87 -7.10
C ILE A 124 -1.36 -13.65 -5.95
N GLU A 125 -2.60 -14.12 -6.09
CA GLU A 125 -3.26 -14.98 -5.10
C GLU A 125 -2.53 -16.31 -4.91
N ALA A 126 -2.08 -16.93 -6.00
CA ALA A 126 -1.31 -18.17 -5.94
C ALA A 126 0.08 -17.96 -5.32
N GLU A 127 0.74 -16.84 -5.63
CA GLU A 127 2.07 -16.52 -5.11
C GLU A 127 2.03 -16.03 -3.65
N PHE A 128 0.98 -15.33 -3.22
CA PHE A 128 0.84 -14.76 -1.88
C PHE A 128 -0.51 -15.13 -1.24
N PRO A 129 -0.76 -16.42 -0.95
CA PRO A 129 -2.08 -16.90 -0.51
C PRO A 129 -2.53 -16.35 0.86
N GLU A 130 -1.59 -15.87 1.68
CA GLU A 130 -1.89 -15.27 2.98
C GLU A 130 -2.10 -13.74 2.91
N ALA A 131 -1.89 -13.13 1.75
CA ALA A 131 -2.02 -11.69 1.56
C ALA A 131 -3.43 -11.34 1.08
N ARG A 132 -4.00 -10.28 1.65
CA ARG A 132 -5.20 -9.64 1.10
C ARG A 132 -4.81 -8.74 -0.05
N ILE A 133 -5.54 -8.83 -1.14
CA ILE A 133 -5.35 -7.98 -2.31
C ILE A 133 -6.35 -6.83 -2.23
N LEU A 134 -5.84 -5.59 -2.24
CA LEU A 134 -6.65 -4.36 -2.20
C LEU A 134 -6.40 -3.53 -3.44
N LEU A 135 -7.43 -2.80 -3.87
CA LEU A 135 -7.27 -1.76 -4.87
C LEU A 135 -6.58 -0.54 -4.26
N CYS A 136 -5.70 0.09 -5.03
CA CYS A 136 -5.05 1.32 -4.64
C CYS A 136 -6.07 2.46 -4.57
N GLN A 137 -6.28 3.00 -3.36
CA GLN A 137 -7.19 4.10 -3.08
C GLN A 137 -7.01 5.27 -4.05
N TRP A 138 -5.76 5.71 -4.28
CA TRP A 138 -5.47 6.82 -5.20
C TRP A 138 -5.96 6.56 -6.63
N ASN A 139 -5.78 5.33 -7.13
CA ASN A 139 -6.22 4.97 -8.47
C ASN A 139 -7.73 4.88 -8.58
N VAL A 140 -8.41 4.41 -7.53
CA VAL A 140 -9.88 4.38 -7.44
C VAL A 140 -10.42 5.81 -7.44
N GLU A 141 -9.88 6.68 -6.58
CA GLU A 141 -10.30 8.08 -6.48
C GLU A 141 -10.17 8.78 -7.82
N ARG A 142 -8.98 8.70 -8.45
CA ARG A 142 -8.73 9.33 -9.75
C ARG A 142 -9.67 8.78 -10.83
N TYR A 143 -9.86 7.47 -10.89
CA TYR A 143 -10.76 6.87 -11.86
C TYR A 143 -12.20 7.38 -11.72
N LEU A 144 -12.71 7.46 -10.49
CA LEU A 144 -14.06 7.96 -10.23
C LEU A 144 -14.19 9.45 -10.57
N GLN A 145 -13.17 10.26 -10.25
CA GLN A 145 -13.14 11.67 -10.66
C GLN A 145 -13.19 11.83 -12.18
N ASP A 146 -12.40 11.03 -12.91
CA ASP A 146 -12.38 11.01 -14.37
C ASP A 146 -13.72 10.50 -14.95
N GLU A 147 -14.39 9.56 -14.28
CA GLU A 147 -15.67 8.99 -14.73
C GLU A 147 -16.83 10.00 -14.58
N ILE A 148 -16.87 10.74 -13.46
CA ILE A 148 -17.91 11.73 -13.15
C ILE A 148 -17.96 12.87 -14.18
N VAL A 149 -16.82 13.22 -14.78
CA VAL A 149 -16.74 14.30 -15.77
C VAL A 149 -17.07 13.84 -17.20
N LYS A 150 -17.27 12.54 -17.44
CA LYS A 150 -17.57 12.05 -18.79
C LYS A 150 -18.93 12.55 -19.27
N SER A 151 -18.93 13.17 -20.45
CA SER A 151 -20.13 13.73 -21.09
C SER A 151 -21.23 12.70 -21.36
N LYS A 152 -20.88 11.41 -21.47
CA LYS A 152 -21.83 10.30 -21.69
C LYS A 152 -22.92 10.19 -20.62
N TYR A 153 -22.68 10.73 -19.42
CA TYR A 153 -23.65 10.73 -18.33
C TYR A 153 -24.50 12.00 -18.25
N ALA A 154 -24.15 13.04 -19.00
CA ALA A 154 -24.87 14.32 -19.06
C ALA A 154 -25.20 14.94 -17.68
N PHE A 155 -24.34 14.73 -16.67
CA PHE A 155 -24.57 15.30 -15.35
C PHE A 155 -24.51 16.84 -15.36
N SER A 156 -25.30 17.47 -14.50
CA SER A 156 -25.15 18.88 -14.16
C SER A 156 -23.96 19.09 -13.21
N ASP A 157 -23.52 20.34 -13.04
CA ASP A 157 -22.42 20.65 -12.11
C ASP A 157 -22.78 20.34 -10.66
N TRP A 158 -24.05 20.55 -10.29
CA TRP A 158 -24.57 20.15 -8.98
C TRP A 158 -24.47 18.63 -8.78
N GLN A 159 -24.88 17.84 -9.77
CA GLN A 159 -24.78 16.37 -9.69
C GLN A 159 -23.32 15.92 -9.59
N ARG A 160 -22.42 16.51 -10.39
CA ARG A 160 -20.97 16.21 -10.32
C ARG A 160 -20.41 16.51 -8.93
N ASN A 161 -20.75 17.65 -8.35
CA ASN A 161 -20.27 18.05 -7.02
C ASN A 161 -20.83 17.14 -5.92
N ASN A 162 -22.11 16.76 -6.01
CA ASN A 162 -22.72 15.82 -5.08
C ASN A 162 -22.04 14.44 -5.13
N LEU A 163 -21.79 13.91 -6.34
CA LEU A 163 -21.09 12.63 -6.52
C LEU A 163 -19.66 12.66 -5.97
N ARG A 164 -18.93 13.76 -6.18
CA ARG A 164 -17.59 13.94 -5.60
C ARG A 164 -17.61 13.95 -4.07
N SER A 165 -18.64 14.54 -3.47
CA SER A 165 -18.80 14.53 -2.01
C SER A 165 -19.00 13.11 -1.49
N ILE A 166 -19.98 12.39 -2.05
CA ILE A 166 -20.28 11.00 -1.68
C ILE A 166 -19.04 10.10 -1.84
N MET A 167 -18.33 10.25 -2.96
CA MET A 167 -17.08 9.52 -3.22
C MET A 167 -16.04 9.74 -2.12
N ARG A 168 -15.83 10.99 -1.68
CA ARG A 168 -14.89 11.29 -0.58
C ARG A 168 -15.36 10.69 0.72
N ASP A 169 -16.65 10.81 1.05
CA ASP A 169 -17.22 10.25 2.28
C ASP A 169 -17.07 8.72 2.34
N LEU A 170 -17.17 8.04 1.19
CA LEU A 170 -16.91 6.61 1.07
C LEU A 170 -15.42 6.29 1.23
N ILE A 171 -14.55 6.96 0.47
CA ILE A 171 -13.11 6.66 0.43
C ILE A 171 -12.42 6.99 1.76
N ASP A 172 -12.82 8.08 2.42
CA ASP A 172 -12.24 8.54 3.68
C ASP A 172 -12.95 7.96 4.91
N ALA A 173 -13.90 7.05 4.71
CA ALA A 173 -14.60 6.39 5.80
C ALA A 173 -13.58 5.68 6.73
N PRO A 174 -13.53 6.02 8.02
CA PRO A 174 -12.51 5.47 8.93
C PRO A 174 -12.77 4.00 9.28
N LEU A 175 -14.00 3.52 9.05
CA LEU A 175 -14.47 2.18 9.40
C LEU A 175 -15.40 1.66 8.32
N GLU A 176 -15.42 0.34 8.15
CA GLU A 176 -16.33 -0.37 7.22
C GLU A 176 -17.79 -0.07 7.53
N GLU A 177 -18.17 0.08 8.81
CA GLU A 177 -19.54 0.45 9.21
C GLU A 177 -19.93 1.85 8.73
N VAL A 178 -18.99 2.79 8.75
CA VAL A 178 -19.22 4.16 8.26
C VAL A 178 -19.31 4.17 6.74
N PHE A 179 -18.46 3.38 6.07
CA PHE A 179 -18.55 3.14 4.62
C PHE A 179 -19.92 2.57 4.26
N ASP A 180 -20.35 1.51 4.93
CA ASP A 180 -21.65 0.87 4.69
C ASP A 180 -22.78 1.87 4.91
N LYS A 181 -22.73 2.68 5.97
CA LYS A 181 -23.72 3.74 6.21
C LYS A 181 -23.78 4.75 5.05
N HIS A 182 -22.64 5.20 4.54
CA HIS A 182 -22.57 6.10 3.39
C HIS A 182 -23.04 5.42 2.10
N ASN A 183 -22.74 4.13 1.92
CA ASN A 183 -23.07 3.37 0.73
C ASN A 183 -24.58 3.05 0.63
N TYR A 184 -25.23 2.81 1.78
CA TYR A 184 -26.65 2.43 1.86
C TYR A 184 -27.57 3.59 2.31
N GLY A 185 -27.04 4.79 2.55
CA GLY A 185 -27.84 5.99 2.77
C GLY A 185 -28.44 6.16 4.17
N GLY A 186 -27.88 5.52 5.20
CA GLY A 186 -28.33 5.63 6.60
C GLY A 186 -29.66 4.90 6.89
N ASP A 187 -29.62 4.01 7.88
CA ASP A 187 -30.77 3.26 8.43
C ASP A 187 -31.54 2.40 7.41
N ALA A 188 -30.84 1.53 6.70
CA ALA A 188 -31.48 0.43 5.97
C ALA A 188 -31.84 -0.71 6.93
N GLU A 189 -32.99 -0.59 7.61
CA GLU A 189 -33.78 -1.73 8.11
C GLU A 189 -34.61 -2.36 6.97
N ASP A 190 -34.15 -2.29 5.72
CA ASP A 190 -34.82 -2.93 4.59
C ASP A 190 -33.99 -4.10 4.10
N ASP A 191 -34.64 -5.27 4.05
CA ASP A 191 -34.17 -6.59 3.64
C ASP A 191 -33.66 -6.64 2.19
N PHE A 192 -32.61 -5.88 1.88
CA PHE A 192 -31.87 -6.06 0.64
C PHE A 192 -30.88 -7.21 0.82
N GLU A 193 -31.17 -8.31 0.11
CA GLU A 193 -30.24 -9.41 -0.09
C GLU A 193 -28.81 -8.89 -0.25
N THR A 194 -27.90 -9.41 0.56
CA THR A 194 -26.47 -9.11 0.49
C THR A 194 -26.00 -9.13 -0.96
N PRO A 195 -25.52 -8.00 -1.50
CA PRO A 195 -25.06 -7.96 -2.89
C PRO A 195 -23.92 -8.95 -3.11
N ALA A 196 -23.93 -9.65 -4.25
CA ALA A 196 -22.98 -10.70 -4.60
C ALA A 196 -21.49 -10.27 -4.63
N TRP A 197 -21.20 -8.97 -4.56
CA TRP A 197 -19.84 -8.42 -4.51
C TRP A 197 -19.28 -8.31 -3.09
N ARG A 198 -20.09 -8.49 -2.03
CA ARG A 198 -19.61 -8.51 -0.64
C ARG A 198 -18.65 -9.68 -0.49
N ILE A 199 -17.35 -9.38 -0.41
CA ILE A 199 -16.30 -10.36 -0.13
C ILE A 199 -16.68 -11.02 1.20
N SER A 200 -17.04 -12.30 1.14
CA SER A 200 -17.43 -13.10 2.29
C SER A 200 -16.43 -12.88 3.41
N LYS A 201 -16.91 -12.47 4.59
CA LYS A 201 -16.12 -12.46 5.82
C LYS A 201 -15.49 -13.85 5.94
N THR A 202 -14.18 -13.94 5.69
CA THR A 202 -13.45 -15.18 5.95
C THR A 202 -13.49 -15.35 7.46
N VAL A 203 -14.43 -16.18 7.91
CA VAL A 203 -14.47 -16.65 9.29
C VAL A 203 -13.17 -17.42 9.48
N VAL A 204 -12.21 -16.79 10.16
CA VAL A 204 -11.03 -17.49 10.67
C VAL A 204 -11.59 -18.56 11.61
N PRO A 205 -11.41 -19.87 11.34
CA PRO A 205 -11.89 -20.89 12.24
C PRO A 205 -11.15 -20.72 13.57
N ALA A 206 -11.90 -20.49 14.64
CA ALA A 206 -11.38 -20.41 15.99
C ALA A 206 -10.54 -21.68 16.26
N GLY A 207 -9.24 -21.48 16.47
CA GLY A 207 -8.32 -22.55 16.84
C GLY A 207 -8.86 -23.28 18.07
N ARG A 208 -8.84 -24.61 18.03
CA ARG A 208 -9.15 -25.43 19.21
C ARG A 208 -8.19 -25.06 20.36
N PRO A 209 -8.68 -25.00 21.61
CA PRO A 209 -7.80 -24.90 22.76
C PRO A 209 -6.96 -26.17 22.91
N ARG A 210 -5.77 -25.98 23.49
CA ARG A 210 -4.72 -26.97 23.72
C ARG A 210 -5.18 -28.25 24.41
#